data_AF-A0A7V3UFM0-F1
#
_entry.id   AF-A0A7V3UFM0-F1
#
_cell.length_a   1.000
_cell.length_b   1.000
_cell.length_c   1.000
_cell.angle_alpha   90.00
_cell.angle_beta   90.00
_cell.angle_gamma   90.00
#
_symmetry.space_group_name_H-M   'P 1'
#
loop_
_entity.id
_entity.type
_entity.pdbx_description
1 polymer ?
#
loop_
_entity_poly.entity_id
_entity_poly.type
_entity_poly.pdbx_seq_one_letter_code
_entity_poly.pdbx_strand_id
1 'polypeptide(L)'
;MRIAIVFSGHLRSFRNTHSSFQQLRSVLSQHADVDVFCHTWDVEESVTASWWKDHAADTPPPPNVNADELIRLYQPVRFRIEPSKKFEEPPVNIKSIIPVSGLLSMLYSQYSGLGLMEEYQKENNISYNLVIKTRYDLGFEIASAFDEMIGCAVDEQCVFVPNTNPYELAGACADIFALGPPKGMNEYFRFYERFSEALSVYESCGYRELIPELLLKTYLDHYKVKHAELEGMRLHILRTSGERFRICSDKNFEGNEPHCFFRQTILRNRDVLPLNSPVLKANTEVLIGKYLRWIDPSFNTDEIQRYCRFYYGEWPGKKAIKKLAQKSAKTNVFLKIVMKSFFEEALWSSRYGLFRRLLFAFILLRHGSYGGFYFRVIKKIIGGQSPA
;
A
#
# COMPACT_ATOMS: atom_id res chain seq x y z
N MET A 1 16.11 -22.94 -9.61
CA MET A 1 14.82 -22.42 -9.08
C MET A 1 13.91 -22.15 -10.27
N ARG A 2 12.59 -22.17 -10.11
CA ARG A 2 11.62 -21.77 -11.15
C ARG A 2 10.62 -20.76 -10.60
N ILE A 3 10.32 -19.72 -11.37
CA ILE A 3 9.48 -18.59 -10.97
C ILE A 3 8.27 -18.50 -11.90
N ALA A 4 7.07 -18.35 -11.33
CA ALA A 4 5.88 -18.01 -12.09
C ALA A 4 5.54 -16.52 -11.88
N ILE A 5 5.29 -15.78 -12.97
CA ILE A 5 4.72 -14.43 -12.93
C ILE A 5 3.29 -14.50 -13.43
N VAL A 6 2.34 -14.14 -12.59
CA VAL A 6 0.90 -14.18 -12.86
C VAL A 6 0.37 -12.75 -13.00
N PHE A 7 0.02 -12.38 -14.22
CA PHE A 7 -0.67 -11.13 -14.53
C PHE A 7 -2.19 -11.28 -14.42
N SER A 8 -2.82 -10.23 -13.89
CA SER A 8 -4.26 -10.14 -13.68
C SER A 8 -4.77 -8.72 -13.92
N GLY A 9 -6.07 -8.61 -14.17
CA GLY A 9 -6.77 -7.35 -14.42
C GLY A 9 -6.88 -6.99 -15.91
N HIS A 10 -7.24 -5.75 -16.20
CA HIS A 10 -7.28 -5.22 -17.56
C HIS A 10 -5.89 -4.80 -18.05
N LEU A 11 -5.68 -4.77 -19.37
CA LEU A 11 -4.45 -4.29 -20.03
C LEU A 11 -4.29 -2.76 -19.99
N ARG A 12 -4.54 -2.12 -18.86
CA ARG A 12 -4.32 -0.68 -18.71
C ARG A 12 -2.84 -0.35 -18.86
N SER A 13 -2.51 0.64 -19.69
CA SER A 13 -1.14 1.17 -19.84
C SER A 13 -0.04 0.12 -20.09
N PHE A 14 -0.40 -1.10 -20.49
CA PHE A 14 0.50 -2.26 -20.53
C PHE A 14 1.66 -2.07 -21.51
N ARG A 15 1.42 -1.28 -22.57
CA ARG A 15 2.42 -0.87 -23.57
C ARG A 15 3.51 -0.01 -22.93
N ASN A 16 3.12 0.89 -22.02
CA ASN A 16 4.01 1.87 -21.40
C ASN A 16 4.79 1.28 -20.22
N THR A 17 4.25 0.26 -19.56
CA THR A 17 4.88 -0.42 -18.42
C THR A 17 5.72 -1.64 -18.83
N HIS A 18 5.53 -2.14 -20.06
CA HIS A 18 6.20 -3.32 -20.58
C HIS A 18 7.74 -3.28 -20.45
N SER A 19 8.38 -2.14 -20.71
CA SER A 19 9.84 -2.00 -20.57
C SER A 19 10.33 -2.26 -19.15
N SER A 20 9.60 -1.77 -18.15
CA SER A 20 9.91 -2.02 -16.74
C SER A 20 9.62 -3.47 -16.33
N PHE A 21 8.60 -4.10 -16.93
CA PHE A 21 8.37 -5.54 -16.75
C PHE A 21 9.52 -6.36 -17.32
N GLN A 22 10.07 -6.00 -18.49
CA GLN A 22 11.25 -6.68 -19.05
C GLN A 22 12.48 -6.56 -18.14
N GLN A 23 12.65 -5.42 -17.46
CA GLN A 23 13.70 -5.28 -16.44
C GLN A 23 13.48 -6.24 -15.27
N LEU A 24 12.25 -6.32 -14.73
CA LEU A 24 11.88 -7.29 -13.70
C LEU A 24 12.16 -8.73 -14.13
N ARG A 25 11.69 -9.10 -15.32
CA ARG A 25 11.94 -10.44 -15.87
C ARG A 25 13.43 -10.72 -16.00
N SER A 26 14.22 -9.75 -16.49
CA SER A 26 15.67 -9.90 -16.62
C SER A 26 16.36 -10.14 -15.29
N VAL A 27 15.97 -9.44 -14.21
CA VAL A 27 16.53 -9.67 -12.87
C VAL A 27 16.13 -11.06 -12.38
N LEU A 28 14.87 -11.45 -12.49
CA LEU A 28 14.39 -12.76 -12.07
C LEU A 28 15.06 -13.91 -12.84
N SER A 29 15.32 -13.72 -14.14
CA SER A 29 16.00 -14.71 -14.99
C SER A 29 17.47 -14.93 -14.64
N GLN A 30 18.09 -14.06 -13.84
CA GLN A 30 19.42 -14.32 -13.28
C GLN A 30 19.40 -15.40 -12.19
N HIS A 31 18.24 -15.66 -11.59
CA HIS A 31 18.07 -16.59 -10.47
C HIS A 31 17.40 -17.92 -10.88
N ALA A 32 16.59 -17.90 -11.94
CA ALA A 32 15.67 -18.98 -12.26
C ALA A 32 15.09 -18.91 -13.68
N ASP A 33 14.55 -20.02 -14.15
CA ASP A 33 13.63 -20.00 -15.29
C ASP A 33 12.33 -19.28 -14.89
N VAL A 34 11.86 -18.39 -15.76
CA VAL A 34 10.69 -17.54 -15.52
C VAL A 34 9.61 -17.85 -16.54
N ASP A 35 8.47 -18.35 -16.06
CA ASP A 35 7.26 -18.55 -16.85
C ASP A 35 6.24 -17.44 -16.57
N VAL A 36 5.54 -16.98 -17.60
CA VAL A 36 4.57 -15.88 -17.52
C VAL A 36 3.17 -16.39 -17.84
N PHE A 37 2.22 -16.03 -16.98
CA PHE A 37 0.80 -16.38 -17.08
C PHE A 37 -0.01 -15.11 -17.17
N CYS A 38 -0.89 -15.02 -18.17
CA CYS A 38 -1.67 -13.81 -18.41
C CYS A 38 -3.17 -14.10 -18.42
N HIS A 39 -3.89 -13.67 -17.39
CA HIS A 39 -5.34 -13.53 -17.48
C HIS A 39 -5.70 -12.05 -17.68
N THR A 40 -6.64 -11.77 -18.59
CA THR A 40 -7.20 -10.42 -18.80
C THR A 40 -8.66 -10.50 -19.28
N TRP A 41 -9.32 -9.37 -19.25
CA TRP A 41 -10.64 -9.16 -19.85
C TRP A 41 -10.54 -8.84 -21.35
N ASP A 42 -11.66 -8.94 -22.06
CA ASP A 42 -11.83 -8.67 -23.49
C ASP A 42 -11.64 -7.20 -23.89
N VAL A 43 -11.69 -6.29 -22.91
CA VAL A 43 -11.46 -4.85 -23.09
C VAL A 43 -10.26 -4.36 -22.25
N GLU A 44 -9.51 -3.39 -22.79
CA GLU A 44 -8.27 -2.89 -22.15
C GLU A 44 -8.49 -2.06 -20.88
N GLU A 45 -9.71 -1.60 -20.61
CA GLU A 45 -10.08 -0.82 -19.43
C GLU A 45 -11.50 -1.19 -18.98
N SER A 46 -11.77 -1.05 -17.68
CA SER A 46 -13.10 -1.33 -17.14
C SER A 46 -14.10 -0.26 -17.54
N VAL A 47 -15.32 -0.71 -17.83
CA VAL A 47 -16.51 0.12 -18.04
C VAL A 47 -17.31 0.36 -16.75
N THR A 48 -16.89 -0.20 -15.61
CA THR A 48 -17.55 -0.05 -14.31
C THR A 48 -16.90 1.00 -13.43
N ALA A 49 -17.73 1.75 -12.67
CA ALA A 49 -17.26 2.86 -11.87
C ALA A 49 -16.15 2.41 -10.92
N SER A 50 -15.12 3.22 -10.79
CA SER A 50 -13.99 2.96 -9.89
C SER A 50 -13.75 4.16 -9.00
N TRP A 51 -13.05 3.97 -7.88
CA TRP A 51 -12.83 5.04 -6.88
C TRP A 51 -12.12 6.29 -7.43
N TRP A 52 -11.50 6.21 -8.62
CA TRP A 52 -10.81 7.33 -9.28
C TRP A 52 -11.50 7.80 -10.57
N LYS A 53 -12.60 7.17 -10.99
CA LYS A 53 -13.30 7.49 -12.23
C LYS A 53 -14.80 7.38 -12.01
N ASP A 54 -15.43 8.54 -11.81
CA ASP A 54 -16.85 8.72 -12.10
C ASP A 54 -17.00 8.53 -13.61
N HIS A 55 -17.83 7.59 -14.07
CA HIS A 55 -18.06 7.46 -15.51
C HIS A 55 -18.74 8.73 -16.02
N ALA A 56 -18.00 9.51 -16.80
CA ALA A 56 -18.63 10.43 -17.74
C ALA A 56 -19.29 9.57 -18.82
N ALA A 57 -20.59 9.77 -19.02
CA ALA A 57 -21.38 9.18 -20.11
C ALA A 57 -20.76 9.44 -21.51
N ASP A 58 -19.79 10.36 -21.60
CA ASP A 58 -19.15 10.84 -22.83
C ASP A 58 -17.78 10.19 -23.12
N THR A 59 -17.36 9.17 -22.37
CA THR A 59 -16.08 8.50 -22.65
C THR A 59 -16.27 7.43 -23.74
N PRO A 60 -15.48 7.41 -24.83
CA PRO A 60 -15.56 6.34 -25.82
C PRO A 60 -15.31 4.98 -25.17
N PRO A 61 -15.93 3.90 -25.68
CA PRO A 61 -15.75 2.56 -25.14
C PRO A 61 -14.27 2.17 -25.23
N PRO A 62 -13.75 1.46 -24.22
CA PRO A 62 -12.38 1.00 -24.24
C PRO A 62 -12.14 0.04 -25.42
N PRO A 63 -10.95 0.04 -26.03
CA PRO A 63 -10.64 -0.86 -27.12
C PRO A 63 -10.65 -2.31 -26.65
N ASN A 64 -10.97 -3.22 -27.56
CA ASN A 64 -10.82 -4.65 -27.33
C ASN A 64 -9.34 -5.03 -27.23
N VAL A 65 -9.04 -6.04 -26.43
CA VAL A 65 -7.68 -6.56 -26.27
C VAL A 65 -7.20 -7.18 -27.58
N ASN A 66 -5.98 -6.80 -28.00
CA ASN A 66 -5.25 -7.45 -29.08
C ASN A 66 -4.41 -8.61 -28.52
N ALA A 67 -4.85 -9.84 -28.78
CA ALA A 67 -4.16 -11.06 -28.31
C ALA A 67 -2.74 -11.20 -28.86
N ASP A 68 -2.50 -10.87 -30.13
CA ASP A 68 -1.18 -10.97 -30.76
C ASP A 68 -0.19 -9.99 -30.12
N GLU A 69 -0.65 -8.79 -29.78
CA GLU A 69 0.16 -7.81 -29.07
C GLU A 69 0.50 -8.29 -27.65
N LEU A 70 -0.47 -8.85 -26.92
CA LEU A 70 -0.23 -9.46 -25.61
C LEU A 70 0.81 -10.58 -25.69
N ILE A 71 0.67 -11.50 -26.66
CA ILE A 71 1.62 -12.60 -26.88
C ILE A 71 3.01 -12.05 -27.20
N ARG A 72 3.11 -11.09 -28.12
CA ARG A 72 4.38 -10.50 -28.53
C ARG A 72 5.11 -9.82 -27.37
N LEU A 73 4.39 -9.04 -26.56
CA LEU A 73 4.99 -8.27 -25.47
C LEU A 73 5.28 -9.14 -24.25
N TYR A 74 4.33 -9.96 -23.79
CA TYR A 74 4.49 -10.66 -22.50
C TYR A 74 5.02 -12.08 -22.64
N GLN A 75 5.01 -12.65 -23.85
CA GLN A 75 5.45 -14.02 -24.14
C GLN A 75 4.93 -15.05 -23.12
N PRO A 76 3.61 -15.09 -22.86
CA PRO A 76 3.04 -15.98 -21.86
C PRO A 76 3.14 -17.45 -22.30
N VAL A 77 3.41 -18.35 -21.36
CA VAL A 77 3.33 -19.81 -21.60
C VAL A 77 1.88 -20.30 -21.67
N ARG A 78 0.98 -19.59 -20.96
CA ARG A 78 -0.47 -19.73 -21.01
C ARG A 78 -1.12 -18.37 -20.82
N PHE A 79 -2.18 -18.10 -21.57
CA PHE A 79 -2.97 -16.89 -21.39
C PHE A 79 -4.45 -17.16 -21.63
N ARG A 80 -5.30 -16.29 -21.09
CA ARG A 80 -6.75 -16.33 -21.26
C ARG A 80 -7.31 -14.91 -21.31
N ILE A 81 -8.13 -14.64 -22.33
CA ILE A 81 -8.90 -13.41 -22.48
C ILE A 81 -10.36 -13.80 -22.31
N GLU A 82 -11.03 -13.24 -21.32
CA GLU A 82 -12.44 -13.54 -21.03
C GLU A 82 -13.34 -12.32 -21.25
N PRO A 83 -14.58 -12.49 -21.70
CA PRO A 83 -15.56 -11.42 -21.67
C PRO A 83 -15.75 -10.86 -20.26
N SER A 84 -15.86 -9.53 -20.16
CA SER A 84 -16.21 -8.87 -18.91
C SER A 84 -17.56 -9.38 -18.40
N LYS A 85 -17.61 -9.83 -17.15
CA LYS A 85 -18.82 -10.44 -16.56
C LYS A 85 -19.28 -9.73 -15.30
N LYS A 86 -20.57 -9.89 -14.99
CA LYS A 86 -21.16 -9.45 -13.72
C LYS A 86 -20.93 -10.52 -12.66
N PHE A 87 -20.69 -10.08 -11.43
CA PHE A 87 -20.50 -10.95 -10.28
C PHE A 87 -21.70 -10.81 -9.36
N GLU A 88 -22.15 -11.92 -8.79
CA GLU A 88 -23.11 -11.91 -7.69
C GLU A 88 -22.40 -11.34 -6.45
N GLU A 89 -22.91 -10.23 -5.93
CA GLU A 89 -22.33 -9.57 -4.77
C GLU A 89 -22.91 -10.20 -3.49
N PRO A 90 -22.08 -10.69 -2.56
CA PRO A 90 -22.58 -11.10 -1.26
C PRO A 90 -23.10 -9.88 -0.49
N PRO A 91 -24.02 -10.08 0.48
CA PRO A 91 -24.46 -9.00 1.34
C PRO A 91 -23.27 -8.41 2.11
N VAL A 92 -23.16 -7.08 2.10
CA VAL A 92 -22.18 -6.33 2.89
C VAL A 92 -22.94 -5.50 3.93
N ASN A 93 -22.66 -5.74 5.20
CA ASN A 93 -23.34 -5.10 6.35
C ASN A 93 -22.61 -3.84 6.84
N ILE A 94 -21.50 -3.48 6.20
CA ILE A 94 -20.67 -2.33 6.52
C ILE A 94 -20.62 -1.37 5.34
N LYS A 95 -20.23 -0.12 5.61
CA LYS A 95 -20.08 0.88 4.56
C LYS A 95 -19.01 0.42 3.56
N SER A 96 -19.29 0.46 2.27
CA SER A 96 -18.27 0.27 1.23
C SER A 96 -18.13 1.53 0.39
N ILE A 97 -16.89 1.99 0.21
CA ILE A 97 -16.58 3.11 -0.71
C ILE A 97 -16.26 2.63 -2.13
N ILE A 98 -16.11 1.31 -2.31
CA ILE A 98 -15.87 0.69 -3.60
C ILE A 98 -17.00 -0.29 -3.96
N PRO A 99 -17.31 -0.48 -5.26
CA PRO A 99 -18.22 -1.54 -5.68
C PRO A 99 -17.64 -2.94 -5.39
N VAL A 100 -18.42 -3.80 -4.75
CA VAL A 100 -18.00 -5.17 -4.40
C VAL A 100 -17.79 -6.01 -5.67
N SER A 101 -18.61 -5.81 -6.70
CA SER A 101 -18.40 -6.42 -8.03
C SER A 101 -17.04 -6.08 -8.64
N GLY A 102 -16.53 -4.86 -8.44
CA GLY A 102 -15.19 -4.48 -8.90
C GLY A 102 -14.09 -5.27 -8.18
N LEU A 103 -14.25 -5.46 -6.88
CA LEU A 103 -13.35 -6.29 -6.06
C LEU A 103 -13.41 -7.76 -6.48
N LEU A 104 -14.60 -8.33 -6.64
CA LEU A 104 -14.80 -9.70 -7.11
C LEU A 104 -14.22 -9.93 -8.51
N SER A 105 -14.37 -8.96 -9.42
CA SER A 105 -13.76 -8.99 -10.75
C SER A 105 -12.24 -9.05 -10.68
N MET A 106 -11.64 -8.21 -9.84
CA MET A 106 -10.20 -8.25 -9.63
C MET A 106 -9.74 -9.60 -9.05
N LEU A 107 -10.40 -10.08 -7.99
CA LEU A 107 -10.04 -11.34 -7.33
C LEU A 107 -10.23 -12.55 -8.24
N TYR A 108 -11.30 -12.58 -9.02
CA TYR A 108 -11.52 -13.61 -10.03
C TYR A 108 -10.40 -13.61 -11.07
N SER A 109 -9.99 -12.43 -11.56
CA SER A 109 -8.91 -12.33 -12.54
C SER A 109 -7.58 -12.88 -12.00
N GLN A 110 -7.33 -12.67 -10.70
CA GLN A 110 -6.18 -13.25 -10.00
C GLN A 110 -6.30 -14.78 -9.89
N TYR A 111 -7.47 -15.29 -9.47
CA TYR A 111 -7.76 -16.71 -9.37
C TYR A 111 -7.68 -17.45 -10.72
N SER A 112 -8.18 -16.85 -11.80
CA SER A 112 -8.03 -17.41 -13.16
C SER A 112 -6.57 -17.49 -13.58
N GLY A 113 -5.75 -16.51 -13.20
CA GLY A 113 -4.31 -16.55 -13.41
C GLY A 113 -3.63 -17.70 -12.67
N LEU A 114 -4.05 -17.99 -11.43
CA LEU A 114 -3.61 -19.19 -10.69
C LEU A 114 -3.98 -20.47 -11.45
N GLY A 115 -5.21 -20.57 -11.96
CA GLY A 115 -5.67 -21.74 -12.73
C GLY A 115 -4.78 -22.04 -13.94
N LEU A 116 -4.38 -21.01 -14.71
CA LEU A 116 -3.45 -21.17 -15.83
C LEU A 116 -2.08 -21.72 -15.41
N MET A 117 -1.60 -21.28 -14.24
CA MET A 117 -0.35 -21.76 -13.66
C MET A 117 -0.47 -23.22 -13.21
N GLU A 118 -1.52 -23.57 -12.46
CA GLU A 118 -1.78 -24.94 -11.98
C GLU A 118 -1.96 -25.94 -13.15
N GLU A 119 -2.70 -25.54 -14.20
CA GLU A 119 -2.85 -26.31 -15.44
C GLU A 119 -1.48 -26.62 -16.07
N TYR A 120 -0.65 -25.59 -16.27
CA TYR A 120 0.69 -25.75 -16.86
C TYR A 120 1.63 -26.58 -15.98
N GLN A 121 1.60 -26.41 -14.65
CA GLN A 121 2.38 -27.22 -13.72
C GLN A 121 2.06 -28.71 -13.87
N LYS A 122 0.76 -29.03 -13.92
CA LYS A 122 0.27 -30.40 -14.04
C LYS A 122 0.65 -31.01 -15.39
N GLU A 123 0.43 -30.29 -16.49
CA GLU A 123 0.72 -30.78 -17.85
C GLU A 123 2.20 -31.04 -18.09
N ASN A 124 3.08 -30.22 -17.51
CA ASN A 124 4.52 -30.29 -17.74
C ASN A 124 5.28 -31.01 -16.61
N ASN A 125 4.58 -31.45 -15.57
CA ASN A 125 5.16 -32.05 -14.37
C ASN A 125 6.27 -31.19 -13.75
N ILE A 126 5.98 -29.89 -13.56
CA ILE A 126 6.91 -28.91 -13.00
C ILE A 126 6.40 -28.34 -11.67
N SER A 127 7.32 -27.82 -10.87
CA SER A 127 7.01 -27.11 -9.63
C SER A 127 7.70 -25.76 -9.59
N TYR A 128 6.96 -24.72 -9.21
CA TYR A 128 7.51 -23.41 -8.94
C TYR A 128 8.07 -23.33 -7.52
N ASN A 129 9.08 -22.49 -7.32
CA ASN A 129 9.63 -22.18 -6.00
C ASN A 129 9.15 -20.81 -5.50
N LEU A 130 8.83 -19.92 -6.44
CA LEU A 130 8.35 -18.57 -6.19
C LEU A 130 7.23 -18.25 -7.17
N VAL A 131 6.20 -17.59 -6.68
CA VAL A 131 5.09 -17.08 -7.47
C VAL A 131 4.98 -15.58 -7.24
N ILE A 132 4.87 -14.82 -8.32
CA ILE A 132 4.74 -13.36 -8.31
C ILE A 132 3.39 -13.02 -8.93
N LYS A 133 2.56 -12.31 -8.18
CA LYS A 133 1.33 -11.68 -8.67
C LYS A 133 1.63 -10.25 -9.08
N THR A 134 1.12 -9.82 -10.23
CA THR A 134 1.23 -8.41 -10.65
C THR A 134 0.06 -7.97 -11.55
N ARG A 135 0.08 -6.69 -11.95
CA ARG A 135 -0.89 -6.04 -12.87
C ARG A 135 -0.15 -5.50 -14.07
N TYR A 136 -0.88 -5.35 -15.18
CA TYR A 136 -0.33 -4.81 -16.42
C TYR A 136 0.02 -3.32 -16.34
N ASP A 137 -0.68 -2.53 -15.52
CA ASP A 137 -0.44 -1.09 -15.35
C ASP A 137 0.63 -0.74 -14.31
N LEU A 138 1.41 -1.72 -13.85
CA LEU A 138 2.49 -1.49 -12.90
C LEU A 138 3.83 -1.29 -13.59
N GLY A 139 4.47 -0.16 -13.29
CA GLY A 139 5.88 0.09 -13.51
C GLY A 139 6.73 -0.34 -12.32
N PHE A 140 7.86 -0.97 -12.57
CA PHE A 140 8.79 -1.47 -11.56
C PHE A 140 10.09 -0.66 -11.53
N GLU A 141 10.58 -0.36 -10.32
CA GLU A 141 11.94 0.14 -10.09
C GLU A 141 12.60 -0.76 -9.04
N ILE A 142 13.57 -1.56 -9.47
CA ILE A 142 14.19 -2.60 -8.65
C ILE A 142 15.37 -2.00 -7.91
N ALA A 143 15.38 -2.12 -6.58
CA ALA A 143 16.49 -1.71 -5.75
C ALA A 143 17.37 -2.91 -5.37
N SER A 144 18.56 -2.65 -4.85
CA SER A 144 19.56 -3.68 -4.55
C SER A 144 19.10 -4.75 -3.56
N ALA A 145 18.15 -4.43 -2.68
CA ALA A 145 17.62 -5.38 -1.70
C ALA A 145 16.62 -6.40 -2.30
N PHE A 146 16.22 -6.27 -3.57
CA PHE A 146 15.22 -7.18 -4.15
C PHE A 146 15.68 -8.63 -4.23
N ASP A 147 16.98 -8.87 -4.46
CA ASP A 147 17.53 -10.23 -4.51
C ASP A 147 17.46 -10.94 -3.14
N GLU A 148 17.76 -10.20 -2.06
CA GLU A 148 17.63 -10.70 -0.68
C GLU A 148 16.17 -11.07 -0.37
N MET A 149 15.22 -10.27 -0.86
CA MET A 149 13.79 -10.52 -0.68
C MET A 149 13.31 -11.80 -1.36
N ILE A 150 13.86 -12.15 -2.52
CA ILE A 150 13.55 -13.43 -3.19
C ILE A 150 13.99 -14.60 -2.32
N GLY A 151 15.21 -14.54 -1.78
CA GLY A 151 15.73 -15.55 -0.84
C GLY A 151 14.85 -15.68 0.40
N CYS A 152 14.58 -14.56 1.07
CA CYS A 152 13.72 -14.51 2.26
C CYS A 152 12.33 -15.08 2.00
N ALA A 153 11.71 -14.81 0.85
CA ALA A 153 10.38 -15.34 0.52
C ALA A 153 10.36 -16.87 0.51
N VAL A 154 11.38 -17.47 -0.10
CA VAL A 154 11.51 -18.93 -0.20
C VAL A 154 11.89 -19.53 1.14
N ASP A 155 12.93 -19.01 1.81
CA ASP A 155 13.47 -19.59 3.04
C ASP A 155 12.49 -19.46 4.21
N GLU A 156 11.83 -18.31 4.33
CA GLU A 156 10.93 -18.02 5.43
C GLU A 156 9.48 -18.45 5.19
N GLN A 157 9.20 -18.97 4.00
CA GLN A 157 7.85 -19.30 3.54
C GLN A 157 6.87 -18.13 3.71
N CYS A 158 7.27 -16.93 3.27
CA CYS A 158 6.57 -15.67 3.52
C CYS A 158 6.04 -15.04 2.23
N VAL A 159 4.81 -14.52 2.27
CA VAL A 159 4.23 -13.69 1.20
C VAL A 159 4.55 -12.22 1.45
N PHE A 160 5.30 -11.61 0.54
CA PHE A 160 5.63 -10.20 0.59
C PHE A 160 4.68 -9.37 -0.27
N VAL A 161 4.08 -8.37 0.35
CA VAL A 161 3.10 -7.47 -0.27
C VAL A 161 3.51 -6.01 -0.03
N PRO A 162 3.33 -5.11 -1.01
CA PRO A 162 3.51 -3.69 -0.76
C PRO A 162 2.55 -3.23 0.34
N ASN A 163 2.99 -2.24 1.09
CA ASN A 163 2.13 -1.58 2.06
C ASN A 163 1.24 -0.54 1.35
N THR A 164 -0.01 -0.37 1.80
CA THR A 164 -0.89 0.68 1.28
C THR A 164 -1.03 1.87 2.22
N ASN A 165 -0.83 3.06 1.66
CA ASN A 165 -1.22 4.29 2.29
C ASN A 165 -2.67 4.62 1.89
N PRO A 166 -3.58 5.02 2.79
CA PRO A 166 -3.36 5.44 4.18
C PRO A 166 -3.57 4.37 5.26
N TYR A 167 -3.82 3.12 4.90
CA TYR A 167 -4.20 2.08 5.87
C TYR A 167 -3.01 1.29 6.43
N GLU A 168 -1.77 1.77 6.24
CA GLU A 168 -0.54 1.15 6.75
C GLU A 168 -0.57 0.93 8.27
N LEU A 169 -1.25 1.82 8.99
CA LEU A 169 -1.45 1.72 10.43
C LEU A 169 -2.29 0.51 10.83
N ALA A 170 -3.21 0.05 10.01
CA ALA A 170 -3.99 -1.15 10.27
C ALA A 170 -3.31 -2.41 9.67
N GLY A 171 -2.09 -2.26 9.13
CA GLY A 171 -1.33 -3.36 8.53
C GLY A 171 -1.90 -3.82 7.19
N ALA A 172 -2.57 -2.92 6.46
CA ALA A 172 -3.20 -3.22 5.18
C ALA A 172 -2.20 -3.76 4.14
N CYS A 173 -2.63 -4.78 3.39
CA CYS A 173 -1.84 -5.43 2.35
C CYS A 173 -2.28 -4.94 0.97
N ALA A 174 -1.37 -4.38 0.17
CA ALA A 174 -1.70 -3.95 -1.18
C ALA A 174 -2.07 -5.14 -2.07
N ASP A 175 -3.20 -5.03 -2.76
CA ASP A 175 -3.69 -6.05 -3.68
C ASP A 175 -3.03 -5.99 -5.06
N ILE A 176 -2.10 -5.06 -5.30
CA ILE A 176 -1.56 -4.74 -6.63
C ILE A 176 -0.43 -5.68 -7.07
N PHE A 177 0.38 -6.14 -6.12
CA PHE A 177 1.58 -6.95 -6.33
C PHE A 177 1.79 -7.83 -5.11
N ALA A 178 2.27 -9.04 -5.30
CA ALA A 178 2.69 -9.92 -4.21
C ALA A 178 3.75 -10.89 -4.72
N LEU A 179 4.67 -11.33 -3.87
CA LEU A 179 5.57 -12.45 -4.18
C LEU A 179 5.67 -13.38 -2.97
N GLY A 180 5.84 -14.67 -3.21
CA GLY A 180 5.96 -15.63 -2.13
C GLY A 180 6.10 -17.06 -2.62
N PRO A 181 6.24 -18.03 -1.69
CA PRO A 181 6.27 -19.45 -2.04
C PRO A 181 4.90 -19.89 -2.58
N PRO A 182 4.84 -20.95 -3.41
CA PRO A 182 3.58 -21.43 -3.99
C PRO A 182 2.50 -21.71 -2.95
N LYS A 183 2.85 -22.28 -1.79
CA LYS A 183 1.87 -22.56 -0.73
C LYS A 183 1.14 -21.29 -0.27
N GLY A 184 1.88 -20.24 0.06
CA GLY A 184 1.30 -18.98 0.52
C GLY A 184 0.59 -18.23 -0.60
N MET A 185 1.16 -18.24 -1.81
CA MET A 185 0.57 -17.56 -2.96
C MET A 185 -0.70 -18.26 -3.48
N ASN A 186 -0.79 -19.59 -3.41
CA ASN A 186 -2.02 -20.31 -3.74
C ASN A 186 -3.16 -19.89 -2.82
N GLU A 187 -2.91 -19.80 -1.51
CA GLU A 187 -3.91 -19.27 -0.57
C GLU A 187 -4.23 -17.80 -0.89
N TYR A 188 -3.23 -16.95 -1.17
CA TYR A 188 -3.45 -15.57 -1.60
C TYR A 188 -4.43 -15.46 -2.79
N PHE A 189 -4.24 -16.28 -3.83
CA PHE A 189 -5.09 -16.30 -5.03
C PHE A 189 -6.48 -16.90 -4.77
N ARG A 190 -6.61 -17.85 -3.84
CA ARG A 190 -7.88 -18.47 -3.44
C ARG A 190 -8.75 -17.57 -2.55
N PHE A 191 -8.31 -16.35 -2.27
CA PHE A 191 -9.12 -15.33 -1.63
C PHE A 191 -10.47 -15.12 -2.36
N TYR A 192 -10.50 -15.23 -3.70
CA TYR A 192 -11.75 -15.18 -4.46
C TYR A 192 -12.77 -16.23 -4.01
N GLU A 193 -12.36 -17.50 -3.89
CA GLU A 193 -13.26 -18.61 -3.53
C GLU A 193 -13.83 -18.46 -2.11
N ARG A 194 -13.09 -17.76 -1.25
CA ARG A 194 -13.38 -17.60 0.18
C ARG A 194 -13.82 -16.18 0.52
N PHE A 195 -14.21 -15.38 -0.47
CA PHE A 195 -14.52 -13.97 -0.29
C PHE A 195 -15.63 -13.75 0.74
N SER A 196 -16.73 -14.50 0.66
CA SER A 196 -17.86 -14.38 1.59
C SER A 196 -17.49 -14.73 3.03
N GLU A 197 -16.67 -15.76 3.22
CA GLU A 197 -16.16 -16.11 4.55
C GLU A 197 -15.22 -15.03 5.09
N ALA A 198 -14.27 -14.57 4.27
CA ALA A 198 -13.35 -13.50 4.62
C ALA A 198 -14.11 -12.21 5.01
N LEU A 199 -15.17 -11.88 4.27
CA LEU A 199 -16.04 -10.75 4.56
C LEU A 199 -16.74 -10.93 5.91
N SER A 200 -17.28 -12.12 6.20
CA SER A 200 -17.89 -12.40 7.50
C SER A 200 -16.90 -12.26 8.66
N VAL A 201 -15.68 -12.78 8.51
CA VAL A 201 -14.60 -12.62 9.50
C VAL A 201 -14.25 -11.13 9.67
N TYR A 202 -14.12 -10.39 8.57
CA TYR A 202 -13.85 -8.96 8.59
C TYR A 202 -14.93 -8.16 9.33
N GLU A 203 -16.21 -8.41 9.05
CA GLU A 203 -17.32 -7.78 9.76
C GLU A 203 -17.32 -8.14 11.26
N SER A 204 -16.99 -9.39 11.60
CA SER A 204 -16.88 -9.84 12.99
C SER A 204 -15.75 -9.15 13.78
N CYS A 205 -14.71 -8.67 13.09
CA CYS A 205 -13.65 -7.85 13.69
C CYS A 205 -14.12 -6.43 14.04
N GLY A 206 -15.33 -6.03 13.64
CA GLY A 206 -15.92 -4.73 13.96
C GLY A 206 -15.38 -3.57 13.13
N TYR A 207 -14.80 -3.84 11.95
CA TYR A 207 -14.46 -2.80 10.99
C TYR A 207 -15.73 -2.07 10.54
N ARG A 208 -15.63 -0.76 10.35
CA ARG A 208 -16.78 0.11 10.05
C ARG A 208 -16.92 0.43 8.56
N GLU A 209 -15.86 0.17 7.80
CA GLU A 209 -15.81 0.39 6.36
C GLU A 209 -15.07 -0.79 5.70
N LEU A 210 -15.54 -1.20 4.52
CA LEU A 210 -14.90 -2.21 3.69
C LEU A 210 -13.72 -1.59 2.95
N ILE A 211 -12.51 -1.99 3.35
CA ILE A 211 -11.26 -1.63 2.70
C ILE A 211 -10.63 -2.91 2.15
N PRO A 212 -10.47 -3.05 0.82
CA PRO A 212 -9.94 -4.27 0.19
C PRO A 212 -8.65 -4.78 0.81
N GLU A 213 -7.73 -3.87 1.12
CA GLU A 213 -6.41 -4.19 1.61
C GLU A 213 -6.43 -4.68 3.07
N LEU A 214 -7.41 -4.23 3.86
CA LEU A 214 -7.64 -4.76 5.21
C LEU A 214 -8.43 -6.06 5.19
N LEU A 215 -9.34 -6.22 4.23
CA LEU A 215 -10.04 -7.47 4.02
C LEU A 215 -9.05 -8.57 3.60
N LEU A 216 -8.14 -8.28 2.65
CA LEU A 216 -7.06 -9.19 2.26
C LEU A 216 -6.17 -9.55 3.44
N LYS A 217 -5.74 -8.56 4.24
CA LYS A 217 -4.95 -8.82 5.45
C LYS A 217 -5.68 -9.74 6.42
N THR A 218 -6.96 -9.47 6.70
CA THR A 218 -7.79 -10.27 7.61
C THR A 218 -7.93 -11.70 7.09
N TYR A 219 -8.10 -11.87 5.78
CA TYR A 219 -8.11 -13.17 5.12
C TYR A 219 -6.79 -13.93 5.32
N LEU A 220 -5.65 -13.30 5.03
CA LEU A 220 -4.33 -13.93 5.17
C LEU A 220 -4.05 -14.33 6.64
N ASP A 221 -4.41 -13.47 7.60
CA ASP A 221 -4.28 -13.75 9.04
C ASP A 221 -5.14 -14.95 9.46
N HIS A 222 -6.42 -14.98 9.05
CA HIS A 222 -7.37 -16.05 9.37
C HIS A 222 -6.89 -17.41 8.86
N TYR A 223 -6.32 -17.41 7.66
CA TYR A 223 -5.75 -18.60 7.02
C TYR A 223 -4.28 -18.87 7.38
N LYS A 224 -3.71 -18.09 8.32
CA LYS A 224 -2.34 -18.25 8.83
C LYS A 224 -1.28 -18.21 7.73
N VAL A 225 -1.52 -17.45 6.67
CA VAL A 225 -0.53 -17.18 5.64
C VAL A 225 0.47 -16.19 6.22
N LYS A 226 1.73 -16.60 6.38
CA LYS A 226 2.78 -15.68 6.83
C LYS A 226 2.98 -14.60 5.77
N HIS A 227 2.87 -13.34 6.16
CA HIS A 227 3.06 -12.20 5.25
C HIS A 227 3.88 -11.07 5.88
N ALA A 228 4.52 -10.27 5.02
CA ALA A 228 5.37 -9.15 5.41
C ALA A 228 5.37 -8.03 4.35
N GLU A 229 5.88 -6.85 4.71
CA GLU A 229 6.00 -5.70 3.80
C GLU A 229 7.07 -5.98 2.75
N LEU A 230 6.75 -5.74 1.48
CA LEU A 230 7.68 -5.81 0.37
C LEU A 230 8.68 -4.65 0.45
N GLU A 231 9.96 -4.99 0.59
CA GLU A 231 11.07 -4.06 0.52
C GLU A 231 11.85 -4.24 -0.80
N GLY A 232 12.78 -3.33 -1.11
CA GLY A 232 13.70 -3.49 -2.25
C GLY A 232 13.09 -3.29 -3.64
N MET A 233 11.82 -2.89 -3.76
CA MET A 233 11.18 -2.59 -5.03
C MET A 233 10.32 -1.34 -4.91
N ARG A 234 10.18 -0.56 -5.98
CA ARG A 234 9.20 0.53 -6.10
C ARG A 234 8.21 0.22 -7.21
N LEU A 235 6.95 0.54 -6.92
CA LEU A 235 5.85 0.30 -7.83
C LEU A 235 5.24 1.62 -8.26
N HIS A 236 4.82 1.70 -9.52
CA HIS A 236 4.13 2.85 -10.08
C HIS A 236 2.90 2.38 -10.82
N ILE A 237 1.71 2.82 -10.42
CA ILE A 237 0.54 2.67 -11.29
C ILE A 237 0.62 3.74 -12.36
N LEU A 238 0.61 3.32 -13.62
CA LEU A 238 0.49 4.22 -14.75
C LEU A 238 -0.94 4.17 -15.27
N ARG A 239 -1.65 5.29 -15.24
CA ARG A 239 -3.01 5.39 -15.79
C ARG A 239 -2.97 5.65 -17.30
N THR A 240 -4.09 5.39 -17.96
CA THR A 240 -4.26 5.63 -19.40
C THR A 240 -4.14 7.11 -19.77
N SER A 241 -4.37 8.02 -18.82
CA SER A 241 -4.08 9.47 -18.93
C SER A 241 -2.59 9.80 -18.99
N GLY A 242 -1.70 8.83 -18.75
CA GLY A 242 -0.27 9.06 -18.56
C GLY A 242 0.11 9.47 -17.13
N GLU A 243 -0.87 9.66 -16.24
CA GLU A 243 -0.63 9.97 -14.84
C GLU A 243 0.06 8.79 -14.14
N ARG A 244 1.16 9.10 -13.44
CA ARG A 244 1.97 8.11 -12.71
C ARG A 244 1.73 8.28 -11.22
N PHE A 245 1.05 7.31 -10.62
CA PHE A 245 0.85 7.22 -9.18
C PHE A 245 1.93 6.32 -8.59
N ARG A 246 2.85 6.89 -7.83
CA ARG A 246 3.85 6.09 -7.12
C ARG A 246 3.20 5.38 -5.93
N ILE A 247 3.37 4.07 -5.85
CA ILE A 247 2.95 3.27 -4.69
C ILE A 247 4.19 3.02 -3.84
N CYS A 248 4.12 3.48 -2.60
CA CYS A 248 5.27 3.50 -1.70
C CYS A 248 5.50 2.12 -1.07
N SER A 249 6.16 1.22 -1.80
CA SER A 249 6.88 0.09 -1.19
C SER A 249 8.26 0.53 -0.66
N ASP A 250 8.88 1.56 -1.25
CA ASP A 250 10.14 2.12 -0.77
C ASP A 250 9.97 3.59 -0.35
N LYS A 251 10.14 3.84 0.95
CA LYS A 251 9.76 5.09 1.63
C LYS A 251 10.92 6.10 1.70
N ASN A 252 12.05 5.78 1.05
CA ASN A 252 13.29 6.57 1.08
C ASN A 252 13.46 7.59 -0.06
N PHE A 253 12.47 7.81 -0.93
CA PHE A 253 12.69 8.58 -2.17
C PHE A 253 12.06 9.97 -2.19
N GLU A 254 12.88 10.96 -2.56
CA GLU A 254 12.49 12.34 -2.77
C GLU A 254 11.48 12.49 -3.94
N GLY A 255 10.63 13.52 -3.87
CA GLY A 255 9.77 13.93 -5.00
C GLY A 255 8.30 13.51 -4.95
N ASN A 256 7.84 12.84 -3.90
CA ASN A 256 6.39 12.65 -3.69
C ASN A 256 5.80 13.89 -3.02
N GLU A 257 4.78 14.52 -3.61
CA GLU A 257 3.86 15.33 -2.83
C GLU A 257 3.22 14.41 -1.78
N PRO A 258 3.42 14.68 -0.48
CA PRO A 258 2.96 13.77 0.55
C PRO A 258 1.44 13.88 0.66
N HIS A 259 0.74 12.94 0.05
CA HIS A 259 -0.59 12.54 0.52
C HIS A 259 -0.53 11.95 1.95
N CYS A 260 0.69 11.68 2.46
CA CYS A 260 1.03 11.24 3.81
C CYS A 260 0.97 12.38 4.84
N PHE A 261 -0.22 12.83 5.23
CA PHE A 261 -0.33 13.56 6.49
C PHE A 261 -0.50 12.54 7.61
N PHE A 262 0.45 12.46 8.54
CA PHE A 262 0.38 11.64 9.76
C PHE A 262 -1.02 11.71 10.41
N ARG A 263 -1.61 12.92 10.46
CA ARG A 263 -3.00 13.15 10.85
C ARG A 263 -4.01 12.37 10.03
N GLN A 264 -3.98 12.51 8.70
CA GLN A 264 -4.95 11.89 7.81
C GLN A 264 -4.85 10.37 7.89
N THR A 265 -3.65 9.82 7.99
CA THR A 265 -3.45 8.39 8.26
C THR A 265 -4.16 7.98 9.55
N ILE A 266 -3.94 8.68 10.67
CA ILE A 266 -4.62 8.38 11.94
C ILE A 266 -6.14 8.55 11.83
N LEU A 267 -6.63 9.63 11.24
CA LEU A 267 -8.06 9.90 11.09
C LEU A 267 -8.74 8.83 10.22
N ARG A 268 -8.15 8.47 9.08
CA ARG A 268 -8.65 7.41 8.20
C ARG A 268 -8.69 6.06 8.91
N ASN A 269 -7.65 5.70 9.65
CA ASN A 269 -7.64 4.44 10.41
C ASN A 269 -8.62 4.48 11.57
N ARG A 270 -8.81 5.64 12.22
CA ARG A 270 -9.85 5.81 13.24
C ARG A 270 -11.21 5.52 12.65
N ASP A 271 -11.52 6.04 11.46
CA ASP A 271 -12.83 5.88 10.80
C ASP A 271 -13.13 4.43 10.40
N VAL A 272 -12.11 3.65 10.06
CA VAL A 272 -12.27 2.24 9.63
C VAL A 272 -12.21 1.26 10.79
N LEU A 273 -11.34 1.47 11.77
CA LEU A 273 -11.14 0.55 12.90
C LEU A 273 -12.32 0.58 13.89
N PRO A 274 -12.46 -0.48 14.72
CA PRO A 274 -13.38 -0.47 15.86
C PRO A 274 -13.09 0.71 16.80
N LEU A 275 -14.14 1.31 17.39
CA LEU A 275 -14.05 2.52 18.22
C LEU A 275 -13.05 2.40 19.39
N ASN A 276 -12.88 1.20 19.94
CA ASN A 276 -11.99 0.90 21.06
C ASN A 276 -10.77 0.08 20.65
N SER A 277 -10.41 0.08 19.36
CA SER A 277 -9.34 -0.77 18.87
C SER A 277 -7.99 -0.37 19.48
N PRO A 278 -7.33 -1.25 20.28
CA PRO A 278 -6.00 -0.97 20.82
C PRO A 278 -4.97 -0.80 19.71
N VAL A 279 -5.27 -1.35 18.52
CA VAL A 279 -4.52 -1.23 17.27
C VAL A 279 -4.25 0.23 16.93
N LEU A 280 -5.22 1.14 17.10
CA LEU A 280 -5.00 2.55 16.75
C LEU A 280 -3.93 3.19 17.65
N LYS A 281 -3.96 2.92 18.97
CA LYS A 281 -2.95 3.45 19.89
C LYS A 281 -1.59 2.79 19.67
N ALA A 282 -1.54 1.46 19.68
CA ALA A 282 -0.32 0.69 19.47
C ALA A 282 0.35 1.04 18.14
N ASN A 283 -0.43 1.13 17.06
CA ASN A 283 0.11 1.40 15.74
C ASN A 283 0.42 2.87 15.53
N THR A 284 -0.22 3.79 16.26
CA THR A 284 0.25 5.18 16.31
C THR A 284 1.67 5.25 16.89
N GLU A 285 1.98 4.52 17.96
CA GLU A 285 3.34 4.47 18.51
C GLU A 285 4.33 3.83 17.52
N VAL A 286 3.93 2.75 16.84
CA VAL A 286 4.73 2.13 15.77
C VAL A 286 4.99 3.14 14.64
N LEU A 287 3.98 3.91 14.22
CA LEU A 287 4.12 4.92 13.16
C LEU A 287 5.01 6.08 13.58
N ILE A 288 4.90 6.53 14.83
CA ILE A 288 5.80 7.54 15.38
C ILE A 288 7.22 6.99 15.38
N GLY A 289 7.44 5.78 15.89
CA GLY A 289 8.75 5.12 15.87
C GLY A 289 9.32 4.99 14.46
N LYS A 290 8.50 4.60 13.49
CA LYS A 290 8.83 4.51 12.07
C LYS A 290 9.27 5.86 11.50
N TYR A 291 8.46 6.90 11.67
CA TYR A 291 8.75 8.23 11.13
C TYR A 291 9.97 8.88 11.82
N LEU A 292 10.16 8.63 13.11
CA LEU A 292 11.37 9.07 13.82
C LEU A 292 12.62 8.41 13.25
N ARG A 293 12.59 7.09 13.03
CA ARG A 293 13.74 6.37 12.45
C ARG A 293 14.07 6.80 11.04
N TRP A 294 13.10 7.29 10.27
CA TRP A 294 13.38 7.90 8.96
C TRP A 294 14.17 9.20 9.05
N ILE A 295 13.92 10.00 10.10
CA ILE A 295 14.67 11.24 10.34
C ILE A 295 16.07 10.90 10.83
N ASP A 296 16.16 9.93 11.74
CA ASP A 296 17.41 9.48 12.31
C ASP A 296 17.31 8.01 12.76
N PRO A 297 17.98 7.09 12.04
CA PRO A 297 18.02 5.67 12.40
C PRO A 297 18.58 5.41 13.81
N SER A 298 19.31 6.37 14.39
CA SER A 298 19.91 6.25 15.72
C SER A 298 18.91 6.38 16.88
N PHE A 299 17.63 6.70 16.63
CA PHE A 299 16.65 6.81 17.69
C PHE A 299 16.40 5.47 18.37
N ASN A 300 16.73 5.39 19.66
CA ASN A 300 16.48 4.20 20.47
C ASN A 300 15.02 4.14 20.98
N THR A 301 14.65 3.01 21.58
CA THR A 301 13.30 2.77 22.11
C THR A 301 12.86 3.82 23.13
N ASP A 302 13.76 4.28 24.00
CA ASP A 302 13.44 5.29 25.02
C ASP A 302 13.17 6.67 24.41
N GLU A 303 13.92 7.06 23.38
CA GLU A 303 13.69 8.30 22.64
C GLU A 303 12.37 8.23 21.88
N ILE A 304 12.08 7.12 21.21
CA ILE A 304 10.79 6.89 20.52
C ILE A 304 9.64 7.02 21.52
N GLN A 305 9.70 6.30 22.64
CA GLN A 305 8.68 6.34 23.67
C GLN A 305 8.49 7.75 24.27
N ARG A 306 9.58 8.51 24.42
CA ARG A 306 9.50 9.92 24.83
C ARG A 306 8.73 10.77 23.82
N TYR A 307 8.91 10.55 22.52
CA TYR A 307 8.19 11.29 21.49
C TYR A 307 6.76 10.78 21.27
N CYS A 308 6.46 9.51 21.55
CA CYS A 308 5.09 9.00 21.65
C CYS A 308 4.33 9.72 22.77
N ARG A 309 4.93 9.80 23.97
CA ARG A 309 4.34 10.57 25.08
C ARG A 309 4.18 12.05 24.75
N PHE A 310 5.16 12.64 24.04
CA PHE A 310 5.05 13.99 23.50
C PHE A 310 3.83 14.19 22.59
N TYR A 311 3.60 13.24 21.67
CA TYR A 311 2.45 13.24 20.80
C TYR A 311 1.13 13.15 21.58
N TYR A 312 1.08 12.39 22.68
CA TYR A 312 -0.09 12.29 23.55
C TYR A 312 -0.20 13.41 24.59
N GLY A 313 0.64 14.45 24.50
CA GLY A 313 0.51 15.66 25.31
C GLY A 313 1.37 15.70 26.58
N GLU A 314 2.35 14.83 26.74
CA GLU A 314 3.36 14.95 27.78
C GLU A 314 4.55 15.78 27.32
N TRP A 315 4.90 16.84 28.04
CA TRP A 315 5.95 17.75 27.61
C TRP A 315 7.35 17.09 27.70
N PRO A 316 8.07 16.85 26.59
CA PRO A 316 9.36 16.14 26.60
C PRO A 316 10.53 17.04 26.98
N GLY A 317 10.27 18.33 27.26
CA GLY A 317 11.29 19.33 27.54
C GLY A 317 11.79 20.08 26.29
N LYS A 318 12.21 21.33 26.49
CA LYS A 318 12.69 22.22 25.41
C LYS A 318 13.84 21.61 24.60
N LYS A 319 14.78 20.92 25.29
CA LYS A 319 15.96 20.31 24.67
C LYS A 319 15.59 19.20 23.68
N ALA A 320 14.62 18.35 24.02
CA ALA A 320 14.18 17.25 23.17
C ALA A 320 13.48 17.78 21.90
N ILE A 321 12.56 18.72 22.07
CA ILE A 321 11.86 19.38 20.94
C ILE A 321 12.87 20.05 20.00
N LYS A 322 13.83 20.79 20.56
CA LYS A 322 14.91 21.41 19.78
C LYS A 322 15.71 20.36 19.00
N LYS A 323 16.14 19.27 19.64
CA LYS A 323 16.91 18.19 18.99
C LYS A 323 16.12 17.61 17.81
N LEU A 324 14.84 17.28 18.01
CA LEU A 324 14.00 16.73 16.95
C LEU A 324 13.77 17.72 15.80
N ALA A 325 13.50 19.00 16.11
CA ALA A 325 13.33 20.04 15.11
C ALA A 325 14.59 20.26 14.26
N GLN A 326 15.77 20.27 14.90
CA GLN A 326 17.05 20.42 14.20
C GLN A 326 17.38 19.23 13.31
N LYS A 327 17.10 18.00 13.76
CA LYS A 327 17.26 16.79 12.93
C LYS A 327 16.33 16.87 11.71
N SER A 328 15.05 17.15 11.93
CA SER A 328 14.04 17.30 10.87
C SER A 328 14.36 18.42 9.87
N ALA A 329 15.01 19.50 10.32
CA ALA A 329 15.42 20.59 9.41
C ALA A 329 16.56 20.18 8.45
N LYS A 330 17.34 19.16 8.79
CA LYS A 330 18.46 18.66 7.99
C LYS A 330 18.06 17.53 7.03
N THR A 331 16.86 16.97 7.17
CA THR A 331 16.38 15.92 6.27
C THR A 331 15.88 16.49 4.95
N ASN A 332 15.62 15.59 3.99
CA ASN A 332 15.00 15.94 2.72
C ASN A 332 13.61 16.59 2.89
N VAL A 333 13.10 17.16 1.80
CA VAL A 333 11.83 17.92 1.77
C VAL A 333 10.65 17.05 2.23
N PHE A 334 10.62 15.77 1.87
CA PHE A 334 9.57 14.85 2.26
C PHE A 334 9.48 14.69 3.78
N LEU A 335 10.61 14.36 4.42
CA LEU A 335 10.69 14.17 5.87
C LEU A 335 10.37 15.45 6.64
N LYS A 336 10.71 16.62 6.08
CA LYS A 336 10.29 17.92 6.63
C LYS A 336 8.78 18.08 6.66
N ILE A 337 8.07 17.65 5.62
CA ILE A 337 6.60 17.75 5.55
C ILE A 337 5.95 16.76 6.52
N VAL A 338 6.41 15.50 6.55
CA VAL A 338 5.93 14.49 7.51
C VAL A 338 6.08 15.02 8.94
N MET A 339 7.23 15.59 9.27
CA MET A 339 7.50 16.12 10.60
C MET A 339 6.73 17.38 10.93
N LYS A 340 6.49 18.24 9.93
CA LYS A 340 5.58 19.36 10.08
C LYS A 340 4.19 18.85 10.49
N SER A 341 3.65 17.82 9.83
CA SER A 341 2.35 17.23 10.19
C SER A 341 2.36 16.62 11.60
N PHE A 342 3.41 15.88 11.96
CA PHE A 342 3.57 15.36 13.33
C PHE A 342 3.55 16.48 14.37
N PHE A 343 4.25 17.58 14.13
CA PHE A 343 4.28 18.73 15.03
C PHE A 343 2.96 19.49 15.08
N GLU A 344 2.25 19.66 13.95
CA GLU A 344 0.90 20.21 13.94
C GLU A 344 0.00 19.37 14.85
N GLU A 345 -0.04 18.05 14.64
CA GLU A 345 -0.87 17.18 15.46
C GLU A 345 -0.46 17.15 16.93
N ALA A 346 0.82 16.99 17.25
CA ALA A 346 1.29 16.99 18.63
C ALA A 346 0.91 18.29 19.38
N LEU A 347 0.88 19.42 18.67
CA LEU A 347 0.43 20.67 19.25
C LEU A 347 -1.09 20.65 19.57
N TRP A 348 -1.89 20.06 18.69
CA TRP A 348 -3.37 20.03 18.81
C TRP A 348 -3.88 18.92 19.71
N SER A 349 -3.29 17.73 19.65
CA SER A 349 -3.61 16.57 20.50
C SER A 349 -3.21 16.80 21.95
N SER A 350 -2.23 17.68 22.18
CA SER A 350 -1.69 17.89 23.51
C SER A 350 -2.65 18.59 24.47
N ARG A 351 -2.59 18.12 25.72
CA ARG A 351 -3.11 18.82 26.91
C ARG A 351 -2.24 20.02 27.31
N TYR A 352 -1.45 20.59 26.38
CA TYR A 352 -0.61 21.75 26.66
C TYR A 352 -1.45 23.00 26.84
N GLY A 353 -1.26 23.70 27.97
CA GLY A 353 -1.75 25.06 28.13
C GLY A 353 -1.11 26.02 27.11
N LEU A 354 -1.75 27.18 26.94
CA LEU A 354 -1.38 28.21 25.96
C LEU A 354 0.13 28.53 25.92
N PHE A 355 0.74 28.73 27.10
CA PHE A 355 2.17 29.04 27.21
C PHE A 355 3.07 27.96 26.59
N ARG A 356 2.79 26.67 26.86
CA ARG A 356 3.58 25.55 26.32
C ARG A 356 3.41 25.42 24.81
N ARG A 357 2.20 25.69 24.28
CA ARG A 357 1.93 25.73 22.84
C ARG A 357 2.72 26.83 22.14
N LEU A 358 2.73 28.05 22.69
CA LEU A 358 3.51 29.17 22.16
C LEU A 358 5.02 28.90 22.21
N LEU A 359 5.51 28.38 23.34
CA LEU A 359 6.91 28.00 23.50
C LEU A 359 7.32 26.92 22.49
N PHE A 360 6.47 25.91 22.26
CA PHE A 360 6.73 24.88 21.27
C PHE A 360 6.79 25.45 19.86
N ALA A 361 5.80 26.26 19.48
CA ALA A 361 5.79 26.95 18.18
C ALA A 361 7.06 27.79 17.97
N PHE A 362 7.50 28.52 19.01
CA PHE A 362 8.73 29.31 18.96
C PHE A 362 9.99 28.46 18.75
N ILE A 363 10.08 27.30 19.42
CA ILE A 363 11.20 26.36 19.22
C ILE A 363 11.24 25.87 17.77
N LEU A 364 10.09 25.52 17.19
CA LEU A 364 9.99 25.07 15.80
C LEU A 364 10.35 26.17 14.80
N LEU A 365 9.92 27.40 15.06
CA LEU A 365 10.30 28.56 14.25
C LEU A 365 11.83 28.75 14.25
N ARG A 366 12.44 28.74 15.43
CA ARG A 366 13.87 29.04 15.59
C ARG A 366 14.78 27.92 15.09
N HIS A 367 14.33 26.67 15.15
CA HIS A 367 15.22 25.51 14.96
C HIS A 367 14.80 24.54 13.84
N GLY A 368 13.57 24.62 13.34
CA GLY A 368 13.05 23.71 12.33
C GLY A 368 12.90 24.29 10.92
N SER A 369 13.22 25.58 10.74
CA SER A 369 12.97 26.34 9.50
C SER A 369 11.49 26.33 9.05
N TYR A 370 10.56 26.22 10.01
CA TYR A 370 9.12 26.13 9.75
C TYR A 370 8.42 27.50 9.80
N GLY A 371 8.95 28.51 9.10
CA GLY A 371 8.46 29.91 9.17
C GLY A 371 6.95 30.05 8.92
N GLY A 372 6.44 29.54 7.79
CA GLY A 372 5.02 29.62 7.46
C GLY A 372 4.11 28.78 8.38
N PHE A 373 4.62 27.69 8.97
CA PHE A 373 3.89 26.89 9.95
C PHE A 373 3.61 27.69 11.22
N TYR A 374 4.60 28.43 11.72
CA TYR A 374 4.51 29.20 12.96
C TYR A 374 3.36 30.20 12.94
N PHE A 375 3.26 30.98 11.86
CA PHE A 375 2.17 31.96 11.70
C PHE A 375 0.79 31.30 11.65
N ARG A 376 0.64 30.17 10.94
CA ARG A 376 -0.63 29.42 10.90
C ARG A 376 -1.01 28.90 12.28
N VAL A 377 -0.04 28.34 13.01
CA VAL A 377 -0.23 27.83 14.36
C VAL A 377 -0.63 28.94 15.33
N ILE A 378 0.09 30.07 15.35
CA ILE A 378 -0.23 31.20 16.22
C ILE A 378 -1.59 31.79 15.89
N LYS A 379 -1.91 31.97 14.61
CA LYS A 379 -3.23 32.47 14.19
C LYS A 379 -4.36 31.60 14.73
N LYS A 380 -4.20 30.26 14.69
CA LYS A 380 -5.18 29.33 15.26
C LYS A 380 -5.23 29.36 16.79
N ILE A 381 -4.06 29.43 17.46
CA ILE A 381 -3.97 29.52 18.92
C ILE A 381 -4.66 30.80 19.44
N ILE A 382 -4.37 31.95 18.82
CA ILE A 382 -4.92 33.26 19.22
C ILE A 382 -6.40 33.36 18.84
N GLY A 383 -6.79 32.82 17.68
CA GLY A 383 -8.17 32.87 17.21
C GLY A 383 -9.17 32.01 18.00
N GLY A 384 -8.74 31.37 19.10
CA GLY A 384 -9.63 30.56 19.96
C GLY A 384 -10.25 29.36 19.26
N GLN A 385 -9.76 29.00 18.07
CA GLN A 385 -10.27 27.84 17.34
C GLN A 385 -9.81 26.59 18.08
N SER A 386 -10.73 25.99 18.83
CA SER A 386 -10.58 24.60 19.25
C SER A 386 -10.44 23.75 17.99
N PRO A 387 -9.52 22.76 17.96
CA PRO A 387 -9.48 21.82 16.85
C PRO A 387 -10.87 21.16 16.70
N ALA A 388 -11.38 21.18 15.47
CA ALA A 388 -12.51 20.36 15.04
C ALA A 388 -12.09 18.88 14.95
#